data_AF-A0A651DQN8-F1
#
_entry.id   AF-A0A651DQN8-F1
#
_cell.length_a   1.000
_cell.length_b   1.000
_cell.length_c   1.000
_cell.angle_alpha   90.00
_cell.angle_beta   90.00
_cell.angle_gamma   90.00
#
_symmetry.space_group_name_H-M   'P 1'
#
loop_
_entity.id
_entity.type
_entity.pdbx_description
1 polymer ?
#
loop_
_entity_poly.entity_id
_entity_poly.type
_entity_poly.pdbx_seq_one_letter_code
_entity_poly.pdbx_strand_id
1 'polypeptide(L)'
;MESTWTETGVYRLPMAAPEDVSGLQHLLETKAIAAEDIVAIIAQTEGTGYARGYSALCMQLLLAEYLKLSPQAVFDRIPMMMIGLCGGLMSPHYTIFTRRTVAAPSSPPRGKRLTVGAANTRVLLPEEYGTLTQIKLVAAAVEEAIAQAGITDLADVHCVEVKCPAMTPARLQDAEQRGMAVVSSNLGQASSFSKGASALGIALALKEVAIEQLSDEVVNRDRSLFTQKGSVSAGGEQSACRILVMGNSDRATSPYRVGHGVMVDQLDTQGVYAALSCAGLEATTPLIPEQQQRIVQMFVNCGADAVSAVRDRRHTMHSDFLAGYAGIVAKAVANAVVASIVGDPMILASAGNEHQGAPGSNLIAVIVSEDGTV
;
A
#
# COMPACT_ATOMS: atom_id res chain seq x y z
N MET A 1 17.70 -11.74 -29.75
CA MET A 1 16.56 -11.65 -28.83
C MET A 1 16.06 -10.23 -28.90
N GLU A 2 14.80 -10.03 -29.27
CA GLU A 2 14.19 -8.69 -29.22
C GLU A 2 14.17 -8.20 -27.77
N SER A 3 14.50 -6.93 -27.54
CA SER A 3 14.44 -6.34 -26.20
C SER A 3 12.97 -6.25 -25.78
N THR A 4 12.65 -6.69 -24.57
CA THR A 4 11.30 -6.61 -24.00
C THR A 4 11.22 -5.53 -22.94
N TRP A 5 10.08 -4.86 -22.87
CA TRP A 5 9.76 -3.77 -21.95
C TRP A 5 8.51 -4.13 -21.14
N THR A 6 8.22 -3.35 -20.10
CA THR A 6 7.05 -3.55 -19.23
C THR A 6 5.97 -2.52 -19.54
N GLU A 7 4.73 -2.97 -19.60
CA GLU A 7 3.57 -2.08 -19.60
C GLU A 7 2.70 -2.37 -18.38
N THR A 8 2.37 -1.32 -17.63
CA THR A 8 1.56 -1.37 -16.41
C THR A 8 0.25 -0.63 -16.61
N GLY A 9 -0.86 -1.31 -16.36
CA GLY A 9 -2.19 -0.71 -16.26
C GLY A 9 -2.57 -0.44 -14.80
N VAL A 10 -3.32 0.63 -14.56
CA VAL A 10 -3.83 1.01 -13.25
C VAL A 10 -5.31 1.36 -13.38
N TYR A 11 -6.18 0.64 -12.68
CA TYR A 11 -7.63 0.78 -12.81
C TYR A 11 -8.25 1.02 -11.44
N ARG A 12 -8.68 2.26 -11.20
CA ARG A 12 -9.35 2.69 -9.97
C ARG A 12 -10.87 2.58 -10.15
N LEU A 13 -11.51 1.70 -9.38
CA LEU A 13 -12.92 1.33 -9.55
C LEU A 13 -13.69 1.51 -8.24
N PRO A 14 -14.84 2.20 -8.25
CA PRO A 14 -15.66 2.38 -7.06
C PRO A 14 -16.26 1.05 -6.60
N MET A 15 -16.60 0.98 -5.30
CA MET A 15 -17.35 -0.13 -4.73
C MET A 15 -18.68 0.39 -4.15
N ALA A 16 -19.79 -0.21 -4.58
CA ALA A 16 -21.11 0.06 -4.00
C ALA A 16 -21.32 -0.66 -2.64
N ALA A 17 -20.59 -1.75 -2.40
CA ALA A 17 -20.63 -2.57 -1.20
C ALA A 17 -19.34 -3.42 -1.11
N PRO A 18 -19.00 -4.07 0.03
CA PRO A 18 -17.79 -4.88 0.15
C PRO A 18 -17.67 -6.01 -0.89
N GLU A 19 -18.78 -6.60 -1.32
CA GLU A 19 -18.82 -7.66 -2.34
C GLU A 19 -18.74 -7.15 -3.79
N ASP A 20 -18.80 -5.83 -4.01
CA ASP A 20 -18.91 -5.27 -5.34
C ASP A 20 -17.62 -5.44 -6.15
N VAL A 21 -17.65 -6.43 -7.03
CA VAL A 21 -16.61 -6.72 -8.02
C VAL A 21 -17.09 -6.43 -9.45
N SER A 22 -18.20 -5.71 -9.61
CA SER A 22 -18.83 -5.47 -10.92
C SER A 22 -17.92 -4.69 -11.88
N GLY A 23 -17.15 -3.73 -11.38
CA GLY A 23 -16.16 -2.99 -12.18
C GLY A 23 -15.06 -3.90 -12.75
N LEU A 24 -14.48 -4.76 -11.91
CA LEU A 24 -13.48 -5.75 -12.34
C LEU A 24 -14.10 -6.73 -13.33
N GLN A 25 -15.29 -7.25 -13.05
CA GLN A 25 -16.01 -8.15 -13.94
C GLN A 25 -16.23 -7.49 -15.31
N HIS A 26 -16.65 -6.22 -15.35
CA HIS A 26 -16.85 -5.48 -16.59
C HIS A 26 -15.55 -5.34 -17.40
N LEU A 27 -14.43 -5.01 -16.76
CA LEU A 27 -13.12 -4.92 -17.44
C LEU A 27 -12.69 -6.28 -18.04
N LEU A 28 -12.99 -7.39 -17.37
CA LEU A 28 -12.69 -8.74 -17.84
C LEU A 28 -13.61 -9.17 -18.99
N GLU A 29 -14.92 -8.94 -18.88
CA GLU A 29 -15.91 -9.30 -19.89
C GLU A 29 -15.71 -8.52 -21.20
N THR A 30 -15.38 -7.24 -21.09
CA THR A 30 -15.05 -6.38 -22.24
C THR A 30 -13.64 -6.60 -22.79
N LYS A 31 -12.83 -7.42 -22.11
CA LYS A 31 -11.41 -7.67 -22.42
C LYS A 31 -10.56 -6.39 -22.41
N ALA A 32 -10.96 -5.39 -21.63
CA ALA A 32 -10.15 -4.21 -21.35
C ALA A 32 -8.89 -4.58 -20.54
N ILE A 33 -8.98 -5.63 -19.72
CA ILE A 33 -7.84 -6.28 -19.07
C ILE A 33 -7.94 -7.80 -19.22
N ALA A 34 -6.80 -8.50 -19.19
CA ALA A 34 -6.76 -9.95 -19.02
C ALA A 34 -6.52 -10.30 -17.54
N ALA A 35 -7.18 -11.35 -17.04
CA ALA A 35 -7.03 -11.77 -15.64
C ALA A 35 -5.59 -12.20 -15.34
N GLU A 36 -4.90 -12.75 -16.34
CA GLU A 36 -3.52 -13.23 -16.25
C GLU A 36 -2.51 -12.11 -16.01
N ASP A 37 -2.85 -10.90 -16.47
CA ASP A 37 -2.00 -9.72 -16.36
C ASP A 37 -2.13 -9.05 -14.99
N ILE A 38 -3.15 -9.38 -14.19
CA ILE A 38 -3.35 -8.80 -12.85
C ILE A 38 -2.24 -9.30 -11.92
N VAL A 39 -1.48 -8.35 -11.36
CA VAL A 39 -0.36 -8.63 -10.45
C VAL A 39 -0.62 -8.20 -9.02
N ALA A 40 -1.52 -7.24 -8.77
CA ALA A 40 -1.90 -6.85 -7.43
C ALA A 40 -3.26 -6.14 -7.41
N ILE A 41 -3.93 -6.19 -6.28
CA ILE A 41 -5.14 -5.42 -6.00
C ILE A 41 -4.99 -4.76 -4.62
N ILE A 42 -5.24 -3.46 -4.55
CA ILE A 42 -5.33 -2.73 -3.28
C ILE A 42 -6.75 -2.18 -3.17
N ALA A 43 -7.44 -2.45 -2.07
CA ALA A 43 -8.79 -1.95 -1.85
C ALA A 43 -8.88 -1.09 -0.60
N GLN A 44 -9.68 -0.04 -0.68
CA GLN A 44 -10.20 0.70 0.45
C GLN A 44 -11.65 0.21 0.68
N THR A 45 -11.82 -0.77 1.56
CA THR A 45 -13.12 -1.40 1.83
C THR A 45 -13.82 -0.68 2.98
N GLU A 46 -15.14 -0.49 2.88
CA GLU A 46 -15.92 -0.06 4.03
C GLU A 46 -15.99 -1.16 5.10
N GLY A 47 -15.93 -0.78 6.38
CA GLY A 47 -16.08 -1.72 7.49
C GLY A 47 -14.79 -2.40 7.98
N THR A 48 -14.99 -3.41 8.84
CA THR A 48 -13.95 -4.02 9.68
C THR A 48 -13.26 -5.20 8.99
N GLY A 49 -12.62 -6.11 9.75
CA GLY A 49 -11.96 -7.29 9.20
C GLY A 49 -12.87 -8.25 8.46
N TYR A 50 -14.17 -8.31 8.82
CA TYR A 50 -15.13 -9.15 8.13
C TYR A 50 -15.38 -8.66 6.70
N ALA A 51 -15.63 -7.35 6.53
CA ALA A 51 -15.85 -6.77 5.22
C ALA A 51 -14.61 -6.93 4.32
N ARG A 52 -13.41 -6.72 4.87
CA ARG A 52 -12.15 -6.97 4.13
C ARG A 52 -12.02 -8.41 3.63
N GLY A 53 -12.21 -9.38 4.52
CA GLY A 53 -12.13 -10.80 4.16
C GLY A 53 -13.19 -11.19 3.14
N TYR A 54 -14.39 -10.62 3.25
CA TYR A 54 -15.48 -10.84 2.31
C TYR A 54 -15.18 -10.25 0.93
N SER A 55 -14.71 -8.99 0.84
CA SER A 55 -14.24 -8.38 -0.41
C SER A 55 -13.15 -9.21 -1.09
N ALA A 56 -12.16 -9.65 -0.32
CA ALA A 56 -11.10 -10.51 -0.83
C ALA A 56 -11.64 -11.82 -1.39
N LEU A 57 -12.57 -12.47 -0.69
CA LEU A 57 -13.21 -13.70 -1.15
C LEU A 57 -14.00 -13.49 -2.45
N CYS A 58 -14.77 -12.41 -2.56
CA CYS A 58 -15.53 -12.08 -3.78
C CYS A 58 -14.59 -11.90 -5.00
N MET A 59 -13.47 -11.19 -4.83
CA MET A 59 -12.47 -11.05 -5.88
C MET A 59 -11.80 -12.38 -6.24
N GLN A 60 -11.49 -13.22 -5.24
CA GLN A 60 -10.94 -14.56 -5.48
C GLN A 60 -11.89 -15.44 -6.27
N LEU A 61 -13.19 -15.44 -5.93
CA LEU A 61 -14.21 -16.23 -6.61
C LEU A 61 -14.36 -15.80 -8.07
N LEU A 62 -14.47 -14.49 -8.33
CA LEU A 62 -14.54 -13.98 -9.70
C LEU A 62 -13.29 -14.39 -10.50
N LEU A 63 -12.09 -14.08 -10.00
CA LEU A 63 -10.85 -14.35 -10.72
C LEU A 63 -10.54 -15.86 -10.87
N ALA A 64 -11.03 -16.71 -9.97
CA ALA A 64 -10.92 -18.16 -10.06
C ALA A 64 -11.56 -18.70 -11.35
N GLU A 65 -12.70 -18.12 -11.76
CA GLU A 65 -13.39 -18.51 -12.98
C GLU A 65 -12.60 -18.17 -14.25
N TYR A 66 -11.95 -17.00 -14.28
CA TYR A 66 -11.15 -16.56 -15.42
C TYR A 66 -9.80 -17.28 -15.47
N LEU A 67 -9.11 -17.38 -14.34
CA LEU A 67 -7.78 -17.98 -14.24
C LEU A 67 -7.78 -19.52 -14.22
N LYS A 68 -8.95 -20.15 -14.04
CA LYS A 68 -9.10 -21.60 -13.84
C LYS A 68 -8.27 -22.11 -12.66
N LEU A 69 -8.28 -21.34 -11.57
CA LEU A 69 -7.60 -21.63 -10.31
C LEU A 69 -8.61 -21.81 -9.19
N SER A 70 -8.20 -22.41 -8.06
CA SER A 70 -8.99 -22.33 -6.84
C SER A 70 -8.94 -20.90 -6.27
N PRO A 71 -9.94 -20.46 -5.48
CA PRO A 71 -9.91 -19.16 -4.82
C PRO A 71 -8.62 -18.93 -3.99
N GLN A 72 -8.17 -19.97 -3.29
CA GLN A 72 -6.90 -19.95 -2.55
C GLN A 72 -5.69 -19.75 -3.46
N ALA A 73 -5.61 -20.46 -4.59
CA ALA A 73 -4.51 -20.30 -5.54
C ALA A 73 -4.51 -18.91 -6.20
N VAL A 74 -5.68 -18.29 -6.39
CA VAL A 74 -5.78 -16.88 -6.79
C VAL A 74 -5.19 -15.98 -5.70
N PHE A 75 -5.60 -16.17 -4.45
CA PHE A 75 -5.12 -15.36 -3.32
C PHE A 75 -3.61 -15.47 -3.10
N ASP A 76 -3.04 -16.65 -3.37
CA ASP A 76 -1.60 -16.87 -3.27
C ASP A 76 -0.82 -16.28 -4.44
N ARG A 77 -1.42 -16.23 -5.64
CA ARG A 77 -0.85 -15.63 -6.84
C ARG A 77 -0.91 -14.10 -6.84
N ILE A 78 -2.04 -13.52 -6.45
CA ILE A 78 -2.32 -12.09 -6.58
C ILE A 78 -2.35 -11.47 -5.18
N PRO A 79 -1.32 -10.71 -4.78
CA PRO A 79 -1.35 -9.83 -3.62
C PRO A 79 -2.62 -8.98 -3.55
N MET A 80 -3.52 -9.34 -2.64
CA MET A 80 -4.75 -8.61 -2.34
C MET A 80 -4.63 -7.88 -1.01
N MET A 81 -4.46 -6.57 -1.07
CA MET A 81 -4.25 -5.72 0.09
C MET A 81 -5.55 -4.97 0.41
N MET A 82 -6.41 -5.63 1.18
CA MET A 82 -7.67 -5.02 1.62
C MET A 82 -7.39 -4.12 2.83
N ILE A 83 -7.64 -2.84 2.68
CA ILE A 83 -7.46 -1.81 3.72
C ILE A 83 -8.86 -1.37 4.15
N GLY A 84 -9.19 -1.62 5.41
CA GLY A 84 -10.54 -1.41 5.91
C GLY A 84 -10.80 0.01 6.39
N LEU A 85 -12.05 0.27 6.74
CA LEU A 85 -12.57 1.47 7.37
C LEU A 85 -12.45 2.73 6.50
N CYS A 86 -13.55 3.09 5.84
CA CYS A 86 -13.73 4.38 5.18
C CYS A 86 -14.21 5.42 6.19
N GLY A 87 -13.30 6.25 6.69
CA GLY A 87 -13.62 7.34 7.62
C GLY A 87 -13.98 8.63 6.91
N GLY A 88 -14.95 9.39 7.44
CA GLY A 88 -15.32 10.70 6.90
C GLY A 88 -15.94 10.60 5.50
N LEU A 89 -15.36 11.33 4.54
CA LEU A 89 -15.84 11.42 3.15
C LEU A 89 -15.25 10.34 2.22
N MET A 90 -14.35 9.50 2.73
CA MET A 90 -13.61 8.52 1.95
C MET A 90 -14.53 7.55 1.22
N SER A 91 -14.34 7.42 -0.10
CA SER A 91 -15.16 6.56 -0.93
C SER A 91 -14.58 5.13 -1.01
N PRO A 92 -15.38 4.07 -0.76
CA PRO A 92 -14.95 2.69 -0.95
C PRO A 92 -14.61 2.39 -2.42
N HIS A 93 -13.47 1.74 -2.66
CA HIS A 93 -12.97 1.45 -4.00
C HIS A 93 -11.84 0.43 -3.99
N TYR A 94 -11.44 -0.04 -5.17
CA TYR A 94 -10.20 -0.81 -5.36
C TYR A 94 -9.41 -0.33 -6.57
N THR A 95 -8.11 -0.59 -6.52
CA THR A 95 -7.16 -0.32 -7.60
C THR A 95 -6.56 -1.64 -8.06
N ILE A 96 -6.73 -1.95 -9.34
CA ILE A 96 -6.12 -3.10 -9.99
C ILE A 96 -4.84 -2.65 -10.66
N PHE A 97 -3.77 -3.41 -10.46
CA PHE A 97 -2.52 -3.26 -11.17
C PHE A 97 -2.33 -4.42 -12.12
N THR A 98 -2.11 -4.13 -13.40
CA THR A 98 -1.74 -5.12 -14.41
C THR A 98 -0.30 -4.94 -14.85
N ARG A 99 0.33 -6.00 -15.34
CA ARG A 99 1.68 -5.97 -15.89
C ARG A 99 1.82 -6.89 -17.08
N ARG A 100 2.21 -6.34 -18.23
CA ARG A 100 2.48 -7.07 -19.47
C ARG A 100 3.94 -6.92 -19.88
N THR A 101 4.47 -7.96 -20.51
CA THR A 101 5.73 -7.88 -21.25
C THR A 101 5.41 -7.53 -22.69
N VAL A 102 5.98 -6.44 -23.19
CA VAL A 102 5.77 -5.94 -24.55
C VAL A 102 7.10 -5.85 -25.29
N ALA A 103 7.05 -5.83 -26.63
CA ALA A 103 8.24 -5.53 -27.42
C ALA A 103 8.71 -4.09 -27.14
N ALA A 104 10.03 -3.86 -27.14
CA ALA A 104 10.56 -2.51 -27.05
C ALA A 104 9.96 -1.61 -28.15
N PRO A 105 9.42 -0.43 -27.80
CA PRO A 105 8.86 0.46 -28.80
C PRO A 105 9.96 1.00 -29.71
N SER A 106 9.64 1.21 -30.99
CA SER A 106 10.56 1.84 -31.94
C SER A 106 10.90 3.28 -31.55
N SER A 107 10.01 3.94 -30.80
CA SER A 107 10.20 5.26 -30.20
C SER A 107 9.95 5.19 -28.70
N PRO A 108 11.00 5.10 -27.87
CA PRO A 108 10.88 5.13 -26.42
C PRO A 108 10.13 6.37 -25.90
N PRO A 109 9.30 6.23 -24.85
CA PRO A 109 8.72 7.38 -24.16
C PRO A 109 9.82 8.28 -23.58
N ARG A 110 9.49 9.56 -23.39
CA ARG A 110 10.39 10.49 -22.72
C ARG A 110 10.41 10.22 -21.21
N GLY A 111 11.59 9.91 -20.70
CA GLY A 111 11.83 9.61 -19.29
C GLY A 111 11.23 8.29 -18.82
N LYS A 112 11.44 7.97 -17.54
CA LYS A 112 10.99 6.72 -16.92
C LYS A 112 9.45 6.70 -16.80
N ARG A 113 8.85 5.52 -16.91
CA ARG A 113 7.39 5.30 -16.79
C ARG A 113 7.07 4.32 -15.68
N LEU A 114 5.84 4.37 -15.18
CA LEU A 114 5.35 3.51 -14.11
C LEU A 114 5.63 2.05 -14.43
N THR A 115 6.18 1.35 -13.46
CA THR A 115 6.27 -0.10 -13.40
C THR A 115 5.92 -0.57 -12.00
N VAL A 116 5.45 -1.80 -11.89
CA VAL A 116 5.11 -2.42 -10.62
C VAL A 116 5.69 -3.81 -10.49
N GLY A 117 5.98 -4.19 -9.25
CA GLY A 117 6.37 -5.55 -8.91
C GLY A 117 5.69 -6.02 -7.64
N ALA A 118 5.38 -7.31 -7.59
CA ALA A 118 4.58 -7.86 -6.52
C ALA A 118 5.19 -9.19 -6.07
N ALA A 119 5.29 -9.38 -4.76
CA ALA A 119 5.89 -10.57 -4.18
C ALA A 119 5.19 -10.92 -2.87
N ASN A 120 5.44 -12.13 -2.41
CA ASN A 120 4.93 -12.63 -1.15
C ASN A 120 6.08 -13.20 -0.34
N THR A 121 6.04 -13.01 0.97
CA THR A 121 6.85 -13.86 1.84
C THR A 121 6.26 -15.28 1.85
N ARG A 122 7.01 -16.24 2.40
CA ARG A 122 6.37 -17.46 2.91
C ARG A 122 5.34 -17.12 3.99
N VAL A 123 4.47 -18.08 4.31
CA VAL A 123 3.64 -18.00 5.51
C VAL A 123 4.54 -17.82 6.74
N LEU A 124 4.20 -16.83 7.56
CA LEU A 124 4.90 -16.57 8.82
C LEU A 124 4.18 -17.29 9.96
N LEU A 125 4.97 -17.88 10.85
CA LEU A 125 4.46 -18.39 12.13
C LEU A 125 4.13 -17.21 13.06
N PRO A 126 3.15 -17.36 13.97
CA PRO A 126 2.74 -16.27 14.87
C PRO A 126 3.87 -15.68 15.72
N GLU A 127 4.82 -16.50 16.19
CA GLU A 127 6.00 -16.08 16.95
C GLU A 127 7.02 -15.28 16.13
N GLU A 128 6.93 -15.28 14.80
CA GLU A 128 7.81 -14.51 13.94
C GLU A 128 7.29 -13.07 13.74
N TYR A 129 6.04 -12.80 14.11
CA TYR A 129 5.43 -11.48 13.91
C TYR A 129 6.13 -10.46 14.79
N GLY A 130 6.62 -9.38 14.19
CA GLY A 130 7.32 -8.33 14.92
C GLY A 130 8.80 -8.58 15.18
N THR A 131 9.40 -9.59 14.55
CA THR A 131 10.80 -9.98 14.78
C THR A 131 11.70 -9.62 13.60
N LEU A 132 13.01 -9.69 13.81
CA LEU A 132 14.05 -9.60 12.80
C LEU A 132 13.85 -10.65 11.68
N THR A 133 13.25 -11.79 11.98
CA THR A 133 12.87 -12.78 10.96
C THR A 133 11.87 -12.20 9.98
N GLN A 134 10.80 -11.54 10.47
CA GLN A 134 9.84 -10.86 9.59
C GLN A 134 10.51 -9.72 8.81
N ILE A 135 11.37 -8.91 9.45
CA ILE A 135 12.13 -7.84 8.78
C ILE A 135 12.88 -8.40 7.57
N LYS A 136 13.67 -9.47 7.75
CA LYS A 136 14.48 -10.08 6.69
C LYS A 136 13.63 -10.68 5.56
N LEU A 137 12.52 -11.35 5.92
CA LEU A 137 11.60 -11.92 4.93
C LEU A 137 10.94 -10.83 4.08
N VAL A 138 10.47 -9.75 4.72
CA VAL A 138 9.88 -8.62 3.98
C VAL A 138 10.93 -7.95 3.12
N ALA A 139 12.16 -7.73 3.62
CA ALA A 139 13.23 -7.14 2.83
C ALA A 139 13.53 -7.96 1.56
N ALA A 140 13.66 -9.27 1.68
CA ALA A 140 13.89 -10.15 0.52
C ALA A 140 12.72 -10.11 -0.48
N ALA A 141 11.47 -10.08 -0.01
CA ALA A 141 10.31 -9.99 -0.89
C ALA A 141 10.20 -8.60 -1.56
N VAL A 142 10.61 -7.52 -0.89
CA VAL A 142 10.69 -6.18 -1.50
C VAL A 142 11.77 -6.15 -2.57
N GLU A 143 12.95 -6.72 -2.32
CA GLU A 143 14.03 -6.85 -3.32
C GLU A 143 13.58 -7.67 -4.54
N GLU A 144 12.84 -8.76 -4.32
CA GLU A 144 12.21 -9.54 -5.40
C GLU A 144 11.21 -8.69 -6.20
N ALA A 145 10.31 -7.97 -5.53
CA ALA A 145 9.33 -7.11 -6.19
C ALA A 145 10.00 -5.99 -6.99
N ILE A 146 11.07 -5.36 -6.47
CA ILE A 146 11.89 -4.38 -7.21
C ILE A 146 12.47 -5.00 -8.48
N ALA A 147 13.04 -6.20 -8.38
CA ALA A 147 13.61 -6.92 -9.52
C ALA A 147 12.54 -7.27 -10.57
N GLN A 148 11.36 -7.75 -10.15
CA GLN A 148 10.26 -8.02 -11.07
C GLN A 148 9.72 -6.75 -11.74
N ALA A 149 9.78 -5.60 -11.07
CA ALA A 149 9.42 -4.31 -11.64
C ALA A 149 10.46 -3.80 -12.66
N GLY A 150 11.64 -4.43 -12.74
CA GLY A 150 12.71 -3.98 -13.62
C GLY A 150 13.30 -2.63 -13.20
N ILE A 151 13.26 -2.31 -11.90
CA ILE A 151 13.85 -1.11 -11.32
C ILE A 151 15.30 -1.41 -10.95
N THR A 152 16.24 -0.58 -11.43
CA THR A 152 17.68 -0.77 -11.22
C THR A 152 18.32 0.26 -10.29
N ASP A 153 17.64 1.38 -10.05
CA ASP A 153 18.02 2.41 -9.09
C ASP A 153 16.92 2.55 -8.02
N LEU A 154 17.28 2.41 -6.75
CA LEU A 154 16.35 2.52 -5.62
C LEU A 154 15.74 3.93 -5.49
N ALA A 155 16.37 4.94 -6.10
CA ALA A 155 15.80 6.28 -6.19
C ALA A 155 14.47 6.29 -6.97
N ASP A 156 14.28 5.36 -7.91
CA ASP A 156 13.07 5.24 -8.73
C ASP A 156 11.93 4.47 -8.05
N VAL A 157 12.17 3.88 -6.87
CA VAL A 157 11.10 3.35 -6.03
C VAL A 157 10.42 4.52 -5.34
N HIS A 158 9.09 4.61 -5.45
CA HIS A 158 8.33 5.73 -4.90
C HIS A 158 7.35 5.30 -3.80
N CYS A 159 6.83 4.08 -3.86
CA CYS A 159 5.98 3.55 -2.81
C CYS A 159 6.08 2.03 -2.72
N VAL A 160 6.11 1.51 -1.49
CA VAL A 160 6.08 0.09 -1.18
C VAL A 160 4.91 -0.15 -0.23
N GLU A 161 3.88 -0.81 -0.74
CA GLU A 161 2.71 -1.21 0.02
C GLU A 161 2.90 -2.63 0.55
N VAL A 162 2.67 -2.82 1.85
CA VAL A 162 2.72 -4.14 2.47
C VAL A 162 1.46 -4.42 3.26
N LYS A 163 0.85 -5.58 2.99
CA LYS A 163 -0.18 -6.15 3.86
C LYS A 163 0.41 -7.32 4.65
N CYS A 164 0.62 -7.12 5.93
CA CYS A 164 1.18 -8.12 6.84
C CYS A 164 0.07 -8.89 7.59
N PRO A 165 0.36 -10.09 8.12
CA PRO A 165 -0.57 -10.82 8.95
C PRO A 165 -0.82 -10.11 10.29
N ALA A 166 -2.08 -10.07 10.73
CA ALA A 166 -2.46 -9.65 12.07
C ALA A 166 -2.48 -10.82 13.05
N MET A 167 -2.22 -10.56 14.33
CA MET A 167 -2.41 -11.58 15.37
C MET A 167 -3.89 -11.83 15.62
N THR A 168 -4.29 -13.10 15.70
CA THR A 168 -5.66 -13.54 16.00
C THR A 168 -5.67 -14.47 17.21
N PRO A 169 -6.81 -14.70 17.88
CA PRO A 169 -6.88 -15.65 18.99
C PRO A 169 -6.38 -17.04 18.61
N ALA A 170 -6.74 -17.52 17.40
CA ALA A 170 -6.31 -18.83 16.91
C ALA A 170 -4.79 -18.91 16.67
N ARG A 171 -4.17 -17.83 16.17
CA ARG A 171 -2.72 -17.75 15.96
C ARG A 171 -1.96 -17.69 17.27
N LEU A 172 -2.47 -16.94 18.24
CA LEU A 172 -1.90 -16.89 19.58
C LEU A 172 -1.94 -18.29 20.22
N GLN A 173 -3.08 -18.97 20.15
CA GLN A 173 -3.25 -20.32 20.68
C GLN A 173 -2.33 -21.35 19.98
N ASP A 174 -2.14 -21.25 18.67
CA ASP A 174 -1.20 -22.10 17.93
C ASP A 174 0.25 -21.98 18.46
N ALA A 175 0.74 -20.75 18.66
CA ALA A 175 2.06 -20.54 19.25
C ALA A 175 2.16 -21.09 20.68
N GLU A 176 1.14 -20.85 21.51
CA GLU A 176 1.08 -21.38 22.88
C GLU A 176 1.11 -22.91 22.92
N GLN A 177 0.34 -23.59 22.05
CA GLN A 177 0.33 -25.05 21.95
C GLN A 177 1.69 -25.63 21.54
N ARG A 178 2.46 -24.89 20.75
CA ARG A 178 3.82 -25.26 20.35
C ARG A 178 4.90 -24.82 21.36
N GLY A 179 4.52 -24.16 22.45
CA GLY A 179 5.44 -23.67 23.48
C GLY A 179 6.27 -22.46 23.03
N MET A 180 5.81 -21.72 22.01
CA MET A 180 6.52 -20.59 21.42
C MET A 180 6.02 -19.28 22.00
N ALA A 181 6.94 -18.37 22.32
CA ALA A 181 6.60 -17.03 22.78
C ALA A 181 6.33 -16.10 21.59
N VAL A 182 5.30 -15.26 21.71
CA VAL A 182 5.02 -14.17 20.77
C VAL A 182 5.44 -12.83 21.37
N VAL A 183 5.62 -11.82 20.52
CA VAL A 183 6.01 -10.46 20.94
C VAL A 183 5.03 -9.79 21.92
N SER A 184 3.76 -10.21 21.90
CA SER A 184 2.71 -9.72 22.82
C SER A 184 1.49 -10.64 22.78
N SER A 185 0.87 -10.90 23.92
CA SER A 185 -0.43 -11.58 24.01
C SER A 185 -1.62 -10.64 23.71
N ASN A 186 -1.41 -9.32 23.74
CA ASN A 186 -2.37 -8.37 23.22
C ASN A 186 -2.34 -8.39 21.68
N LEU A 187 -3.45 -8.77 21.06
CA LEU A 187 -3.58 -8.98 19.60
C LEU A 187 -3.31 -7.71 18.79
N GLY A 188 -3.82 -6.56 19.26
CA GLY A 188 -3.61 -5.27 18.60
C GLY A 188 -2.14 -4.85 18.64
N GLN A 189 -1.52 -5.01 19.81
CA GLN A 189 -0.10 -4.73 19.98
C GLN A 189 0.77 -5.66 19.13
N ALA A 190 0.53 -6.98 19.13
CA ALA A 190 1.26 -7.92 18.29
C ALA A 190 1.10 -7.61 16.78
N SER A 191 -0.10 -7.20 16.36
CA SER A 191 -0.34 -6.76 14.98
C SER A 191 0.41 -5.45 14.66
N SER A 192 0.51 -4.53 15.63
CA SER A 192 1.31 -3.30 15.50
C SER A 192 2.81 -3.62 15.36
N PHE A 193 3.33 -4.59 16.10
CA PHE A 193 4.69 -5.10 15.92
C PHE A 193 4.92 -5.71 14.53
N SER A 194 3.96 -6.48 14.00
CA SER A 194 4.00 -7.01 12.62
C SER A 194 4.09 -5.89 11.58
N LYS A 195 3.32 -4.79 11.76
CA LYS A 195 3.43 -3.61 10.89
C LYS A 195 4.83 -2.99 10.97
N GLY A 196 5.34 -2.78 12.19
CA GLY A 196 6.65 -2.18 12.41
C GLY A 196 7.80 -2.99 11.81
N ALA A 197 7.81 -4.31 12.02
CA ALA A 197 8.81 -5.19 11.42
C ALA A 197 8.73 -5.19 9.88
N SER A 198 7.52 -5.14 9.31
CA SER A 198 7.37 -5.04 7.85
C SER A 198 7.90 -3.70 7.32
N ALA A 199 7.63 -2.59 8.00
CA ALA A 199 8.15 -1.28 7.61
C ALA A 199 9.68 -1.19 7.70
N LEU A 200 10.29 -1.79 8.72
CA LEU A 200 11.75 -1.92 8.81
C LEU A 200 12.31 -2.86 7.73
N GLY A 201 11.55 -3.87 7.30
CA GLY A 201 11.91 -4.71 6.14
C GLY A 201 11.96 -3.90 4.84
N ILE A 202 11.02 -2.98 4.63
CA ILE A 202 11.06 -2.03 3.51
C ILE A 202 12.31 -1.15 3.62
N ALA A 203 12.56 -0.56 4.79
CA ALA A 203 13.72 0.31 5.02
C ALA A 203 15.05 -0.41 4.75
N LEU A 204 15.15 -1.69 5.14
CA LEU A 204 16.32 -2.54 4.87
C LEU A 204 16.51 -2.83 3.37
N ALA A 205 15.43 -3.15 2.66
CA ALA A 205 15.49 -3.39 1.21
C ALA A 205 15.92 -2.14 0.44
N LEU A 206 15.38 -0.97 0.83
CA LEU A 206 15.67 0.32 0.22
C LEU A 206 16.97 0.96 0.71
N LYS A 207 17.72 0.29 1.60
CA LYS A 207 18.99 0.76 2.19
C LYS A 207 18.85 2.09 2.96
N GLU A 208 17.65 2.36 3.48
CA GLU A 208 17.36 3.50 4.36
C GLU A 208 17.84 3.22 5.80
N VAL A 209 17.87 1.94 6.20
CA VAL A 209 18.37 1.46 7.50
C VAL A 209 19.31 0.27 7.28
N ALA A 210 20.45 0.27 7.96
CA ALA A 210 21.43 -0.81 7.87
C ALA A 210 21.03 -2.02 8.74
N ILE A 211 21.38 -3.24 8.31
CA ILE A 211 21.01 -4.47 9.04
C ILE A 211 21.59 -4.52 10.46
N GLU A 212 22.74 -3.88 10.68
CA GLU A 212 23.41 -3.79 11.98
C GLU A 212 22.64 -2.96 13.00
N GLN A 213 21.71 -2.12 12.55
CA GLN A 213 20.81 -1.33 13.40
C GLN A 213 19.51 -2.08 13.74
N LEU A 214 19.30 -3.27 13.17
CA LEU A 214 18.03 -3.99 13.25
C LEU A 214 18.16 -5.21 14.17
N SER A 215 17.23 -5.30 15.11
CA SER A 215 17.03 -6.43 16.00
C SER A 215 15.57 -6.51 16.42
N ASP A 216 15.19 -7.53 17.19
CA ASP A 216 13.82 -7.63 17.73
C ASP A 216 13.52 -6.45 18.67
N GLU A 217 14.54 -5.95 19.38
CA GLU A 217 14.38 -4.94 20.42
C GLU A 217 14.05 -3.55 19.88
N VAL A 218 14.40 -3.24 18.63
CA VAL A 218 14.16 -1.91 18.04
C VAL A 218 12.75 -1.76 17.50
N VAL A 219 12.06 -2.86 17.19
CA VAL A 219 10.72 -2.84 16.60
C VAL A 219 9.74 -2.13 17.54
N ASN A 220 9.08 -1.10 17.04
CA ASN A 220 8.20 -0.14 17.71
C ASN A 220 8.80 0.61 18.91
N ARG A 221 10.11 0.50 19.15
CA ARG A 221 10.80 1.17 20.25
C ARG A 221 11.73 2.28 19.76
N ASP A 222 12.56 2.01 18.75
CA ASP A 222 13.41 3.03 18.14
C ASP A 222 12.71 3.70 16.97
N ARG A 223 12.08 4.86 17.24
CA ARG A 223 11.34 5.63 16.24
C ARG A 223 12.25 6.44 15.30
N SER A 224 13.57 6.42 15.49
CA SER A 224 14.51 7.04 14.55
C SER A 224 14.74 6.21 13.30
N LEU A 225 14.43 4.90 13.37
CA LEU A 225 14.50 3.98 12.24
C LEU A 225 13.15 3.96 11.52
N PHE A 226 13.11 4.34 10.25
CA PHE A 226 11.87 4.31 9.46
C PHE A 226 12.17 4.30 7.97
N THR A 227 11.19 3.87 7.18
CA THR A 227 11.17 4.07 5.72
C THR A 227 10.40 5.35 5.39
N GLN A 228 10.84 6.09 4.37
CA GLN A 228 10.08 7.22 3.82
C GLN A 228 9.15 6.82 2.68
N LYS A 229 9.25 5.57 2.20
CA LYS A 229 8.56 5.09 0.99
C LYS A 229 7.61 3.94 1.26
N GLY A 230 7.46 3.50 2.51
CA GLY A 230 6.62 2.37 2.88
C GLY A 230 5.28 2.77 3.49
N SER A 231 4.21 2.05 3.10
CA SER A 231 2.96 1.99 3.85
C SER A 231 2.63 0.53 4.17
N VAL A 232 2.24 0.29 5.42
CA VAL A 232 2.01 -1.05 5.94
C VAL A 232 0.69 -1.11 6.68
N SER A 233 -0.11 -2.12 6.36
CA SER A 233 -1.31 -2.44 7.13
C SER A 233 -1.36 -3.92 7.50
N ALA A 234 -2.08 -4.24 8.58
CA ALA A 234 -2.26 -5.61 9.05
C ALA A 234 -3.67 -6.13 8.71
N GLY A 235 -3.79 -7.44 8.45
CA GLY A 235 -5.06 -8.11 8.16
C GLY A 235 -5.11 -9.53 8.74
N GLY A 236 -6.27 -9.93 9.29
CA GLY A 236 -6.47 -11.28 9.81
C GLY A 236 -6.62 -12.31 8.68
N GLU A 237 -7.09 -11.84 7.52
CA GLU A 237 -7.19 -12.57 6.26
C GLU A 237 -5.83 -12.95 5.65
N GLN A 238 -4.72 -12.35 6.13
CA GLN A 238 -3.37 -12.63 5.63
C GLN A 238 -2.61 -13.59 6.53
N SER A 239 -1.89 -14.53 5.94
CA SER A 239 -0.95 -15.46 6.60
C SER A 239 0.51 -15.23 6.18
N ALA A 240 0.73 -14.51 5.08
CA ALA A 240 2.02 -14.05 4.58
C ALA A 240 2.01 -12.53 4.44
N CYS A 241 3.18 -11.91 4.34
CA CYS A 241 3.25 -10.51 3.92
C CYS A 241 3.08 -10.45 2.40
N ARG A 242 2.16 -9.60 1.94
CA ARG A 242 1.88 -9.31 0.53
C ARG A 242 2.53 -7.97 0.19
N ILE A 243 3.35 -7.90 -0.85
CA ILE A 243 4.15 -6.72 -1.21
C ILE A 243 3.73 -6.22 -2.59
N LEU A 244 3.58 -4.90 -2.73
CA LEU A 244 3.57 -4.20 -4.02
C LEU A 244 4.60 -3.07 -3.99
N VAL A 245 5.52 -3.09 -4.95
CA VAL A 245 6.46 -2.00 -5.22
C VAL A 245 5.96 -1.22 -6.42
N MET A 246 5.90 0.10 -6.27
CA MET A 246 5.59 1.06 -7.32
C MET A 246 6.80 1.95 -7.55
N GLY A 247 7.23 2.05 -8.81
CA GLY A 247 8.33 2.92 -9.21
C GLY A 247 8.31 3.27 -10.69
N ASN A 248 9.38 3.88 -11.17
CA ASN A 248 9.53 4.23 -12.58
C ASN A 248 10.72 3.49 -13.21
N SER A 249 10.59 2.99 -14.44
CA SER A 249 11.67 2.33 -15.18
C SER A 249 11.88 2.96 -16.55
N ASP A 250 13.12 2.95 -17.03
CA ASP A 250 13.51 3.34 -18.38
C ASP A 250 13.14 2.29 -19.44
N ARG A 251 12.70 1.11 -18.99
CA ARG A 251 12.20 0.01 -19.82
C ARG A 251 10.71 -0.24 -19.61
N ALA A 252 9.96 0.83 -19.32
CA ALA A 252 8.52 0.79 -19.22
C ALA A 252 7.84 1.68 -20.27
N THR A 253 6.71 1.23 -20.81
CA THR A 253 5.90 1.95 -21.81
C THR A 253 4.58 2.49 -21.26
N SER A 254 4.33 2.32 -19.97
CA SER A 254 3.07 2.72 -19.32
C SER A 254 2.76 4.21 -19.55
N PRO A 255 1.48 4.59 -19.74
CA PRO A 255 1.09 5.99 -19.89
C PRO A 255 1.10 6.75 -18.56
N TYR A 256 1.71 6.19 -17.52
CA TYR A 256 1.67 6.70 -16.15
C TYR A 256 3.07 6.95 -15.60
N ARG A 257 3.13 7.78 -14.56
CA ARG A 257 4.28 7.92 -13.65
C ARG A 257 3.81 7.88 -12.21
N VAL A 258 4.66 7.39 -11.33
CA VAL A 258 4.44 7.48 -9.89
C VAL A 258 5.44 8.42 -9.25
N GLY A 259 5.00 9.18 -8.26
CA GLY A 259 5.85 10.00 -7.42
C GLY A 259 5.44 9.88 -5.96
N HIS A 260 6.27 10.45 -5.09
CA HIS A 260 5.99 10.47 -3.66
C HIS A 260 6.44 11.78 -3.02
N GLY A 261 5.87 12.06 -1.86
CA GLY A 261 6.20 13.18 -0.99
C GLY A 261 5.80 12.84 0.44
N VAL A 262 6.14 13.73 1.37
CA VAL A 262 5.82 13.56 2.78
C VAL A 262 5.08 14.80 3.26
N MET A 263 3.88 14.62 3.79
CA MET A 263 3.26 15.64 4.63
C MET A 263 3.91 15.54 6.00
N VAL A 264 4.59 16.59 6.47
CA VAL A 264 5.29 16.54 7.78
C VAL A 264 4.32 16.46 8.96
N ASP A 265 3.07 16.92 8.76
CA ASP A 265 1.95 16.76 9.68
C ASP A 265 0.64 16.60 8.90
N GLN A 266 -0.47 16.43 9.61
CA GLN A 266 -1.79 16.17 9.03
C GLN A 266 -2.37 17.33 8.20
N LEU A 267 -1.79 18.53 8.30
CA LEU A 267 -2.25 19.75 7.66
C LEU A 267 -1.24 20.26 6.62
N ASP A 268 -0.17 19.51 6.36
CA ASP A 268 0.87 19.90 5.42
C ASP A 268 0.47 19.58 3.98
N THR A 269 -0.13 20.56 3.32
CA THR A 269 -0.52 20.45 1.91
C THR A 269 0.68 20.49 0.96
N GLN A 270 1.85 21.00 1.39
CA GLN A 270 3.03 21.08 0.55
C GLN A 270 3.57 19.68 0.23
N GLY A 271 3.46 18.73 1.16
CA GLY A 271 3.77 17.32 0.92
C GLY A 271 2.99 16.71 -0.25
N VAL A 272 1.73 17.11 -0.44
CA VAL A 272 0.89 16.66 -1.57
C VAL A 272 1.40 17.24 -2.88
N TYR A 273 1.71 18.53 -2.93
CA TYR A 273 2.28 19.18 -4.11
C TYR A 273 3.66 18.65 -4.47
N ALA A 274 4.49 18.34 -3.46
CA ALA A 274 5.79 17.69 -3.66
C ALA A 274 5.63 16.30 -4.31
N ALA A 275 4.64 15.52 -3.89
CA ALA A 275 4.34 14.22 -4.50
C ALA A 275 3.90 14.36 -5.97
N LEU A 276 3.02 15.31 -6.28
CA LEU A 276 2.56 15.60 -7.64
C LEU A 276 3.73 16.04 -8.54
N SER A 277 4.58 16.94 -8.06
CA SER A 277 5.78 17.37 -8.78
C SER A 277 6.76 16.22 -8.99
N CYS A 278 6.96 15.37 -7.96
CA CYS A 278 7.79 14.17 -8.05
C CYS A 278 7.28 13.19 -9.13
N ALA A 279 5.96 13.08 -9.30
CA ALA A 279 5.35 12.25 -10.33
C ALA A 279 5.43 12.87 -11.74
N GLY A 280 5.95 14.09 -11.88
CA GLY A 280 6.08 14.80 -13.15
C GLY A 280 4.89 15.69 -13.50
N LEU A 281 3.97 15.95 -12.58
CA LEU A 281 2.90 16.93 -12.77
C LEU A 281 3.38 18.32 -12.38
N GLU A 282 3.47 19.24 -13.35
CA GLU A 282 3.69 20.66 -13.10
C GLU A 282 2.43 21.29 -12.48
N ALA A 283 2.23 21.08 -11.18
CA ALA A 283 1.02 21.45 -10.44
C ALA A 283 0.93 22.96 -10.17
N THR A 284 -0.26 23.54 -10.35
CA THR A 284 -0.58 24.88 -9.83
C THR A 284 -1.10 24.81 -8.39
N THR A 285 -1.11 25.93 -7.68
CA THR A 285 -1.70 26.02 -6.33
C THR A 285 -2.77 27.11 -6.31
N PRO A 286 -4.08 26.76 -6.28
CA PRO A 286 -4.67 25.40 -6.28
C PRO A 286 -4.53 24.67 -7.63
N LEU A 287 -4.78 23.36 -7.65
CA LEU A 287 -4.83 22.59 -8.89
C LEU A 287 -5.99 23.05 -9.77
N ILE A 288 -5.77 23.11 -11.08
CA ILE A 288 -6.84 23.31 -12.07
C ILE A 288 -7.51 21.96 -12.43
N PRO A 289 -8.77 21.95 -12.90
CA PRO A 289 -9.49 20.71 -13.23
C PRO A 289 -8.74 19.76 -14.16
N GLU A 290 -8.02 20.29 -15.15
CA GLU A 290 -7.24 19.50 -16.11
C GLU A 290 -6.07 18.76 -15.44
N GLN A 291 -5.49 19.34 -14.38
CA GLN A 291 -4.45 18.68 -13.58
C GLN A 291 -5.05 17.63 -12.65
N GLN A 292 -6.22 17.90 -12.08
CA GLN A 292 -6.93 16.93 -11.23
C GLN A 292 -7.29 15.67 -12.03
N GLN A 293 -7.76 15.83 -13.28
CA GLN A 293 -8.10 14.73 -14.17
C GLN A 293 -6.90 13.86 -14.61
N ARG A 294 -5.66 14.31 -14.37
CA ARG A 294 -4.45 13.50 -14.61
C ARG A 294 -4.12 12.58 -13.44
N ILE A 295 -4.74 12.75 -12.27
CA ILE A 295 -4.49 11.93 -11.09
C ILE A 295 -5.24 10.61 -11.23
N VAL A 296 -4.50 9.51 -11.38
CA VAL A 296 -5.05 8.16 -11.54
C VAL A 296 -5.41 7.57 -10.18
N GLN A 297 -4.53 7.72 -9.19
CA GLN A 297 -4.72 7.24 -7.83
C GLN A 297 -3.79 7.96 -6.85
N MET A 298 -4.27 8.18 -5.64
CA MET A 298 -3.54 8.69 -4.49
C MET A 298 -3.47 7.62 -3.39
N PHE A 299 -2.32 7.52 -2.73
CA PHE A 299 -2.10 6.69 -1.55
C PHE A 299 -1.63 7.59 -0.41
N VAL A 300 -2.19 7.41 0.78
CA VAL A 300 -1.76 8.11 1.99
C VAL A 300 -1.56 7.14 3.15
N ASN A 301 -0.40 7.24 3.80
CA ASN A 301 -0.19 6.60 5.09
C ASN A 301 -0.48 7.59 6.21
N CYS A 302 -1.48 7.34 7.04
CA CYS A 302 -2.01 8.29 8.02
C CYS A 302 -1.31 8.15 9.38
N GLY A 303 -0.43 9.10 9.71
CA GLY A 303 0.37 9.11 10.95
C GLY A 303 -0.22 9.89 12.12
N ALA A 304 -1.43 10.47 12.01
CA ALA A 304 -2.00 11.38 13.03
C ALA A 304 -2.07 10.75 14.43
N ASP A 305 -2.32 9.44 14.48
CA ASP A 305 -2.37 8.62 15.69
C ASP A 305 -1.02 8.56 16.43
N ALA A 306 0.11 8.89 15.80
CA ALA A 306 1.42 8.81 16.43
C ALA A 306 1.73 9.96 17.40
N VAL A 307 0.92 11.01 17.40
CA VAL A 307 1.15 12.24 18.16
C VAL A 307 -0.08 12.62 18.98
N SER A 308 0.09 13.51 19.95
CA SER A 308 -1.01 14.03 20.78
C SER A 308 -1.42 15.46 20.41
N ALA A 309 -0.67 16.10 19.52
CA ALA A 309 -0.88 17.46 19.07
C ALA A 309 -0.39 17.64 17.63
N VAL A 310 -1.05 18.53 16.90
CA VAL A 310 -0.63 18.98 15.57
C VAL A 310 -0.51 20.50 15.63
N ARG A 311 0.66 21.04 15.25
CA ARG A 311 0.96 22.49 15.28
C ARG A 311 0.60 23.16 16.62
N ASP A 312 1.12 22.59 17.70
CA ASP A 312 0.91 23.03 19.09
C ASP A 312 -0.55 22.98 19.59
N ARG A 313 -1.45 22.30 18.86
CA ARG A 313 -2.84 22.10 19.28
C ARG A 313 -3.08 20.64 19.64
N ARG A 314 -3.38 20.40 20.92
CA ARG A 314 -3.80 19.09 21.44
C ARG A 314 -5.06 18.62 20.72
N HIS A 315 -5.11 17.34 20.34
CA HIS A 315 -6.31 16.68 19.85
C HIS A 315 -6.73 15.53 20.78
N THR A 316 -7.87 14.89 20.49
CA THR A 316 -8.52 13.92 21.37
C THR A 316 -8.51 12.48 20.85
N MET A 317 -7.84 12.20 19.72
CA MET A 317 -7.77 10.84 19.12
C MET A 317 -7.46 9.72 20.12
N HIS A 318 -6.70 9.96 21.19
CA HIS A 318 -6.37 8.96 22.22
C HIS A 318 -6.98 9.20 23.60
N SER A 319 -7.79 10.25 23.76
CA SER A 319 -8.42 10.61 25.04
C SER A 319 -9.94 10.67 24.97
N ASP A 320 -10.52 10.48 23.79
CA ASP A 320 -11.96 10.43 23.56
C ASP A 320 -12.51 9.00 23.73
N PHE A 321 -13.83 8.87 23.85
CA PHE A 321 -14.52 7.57 23.79
C PHE A 321 -14.17 6.77 22.53
N LEU A 322 -13.91 7.46 21.42
CA LEU A 322 -13.50 6.84 20.15
C LEU A 322 -12.01 6.49 20.06
N ALA A 323 -11.25 6.49 21.16
CA ALA A 323 -9.81 6.20 21.11
C ALA A 323 -9.46 4.84 20.50
N GLY A 324 -10.31 3.82 20.70
CA GLY A 324 -10.15 2.51 20.03
C GLY A 324 -10.28 2.55 18.49
N TYR A 325 -10.72 3.69 17.95
CA TYR A 325 -10.93 3.98 16.54
C TYR A 325 -9.99 5.11 16.05
N ALA A 326 -8.90 5.42 16.76
CA ALA A 326 -7.96 6.48 16.37
C ALA A 326 -7.49 6.35 14.90
N GLY A 327 -7.26 5.12 14.43
CA GLY A 327 -6.87 4.87 13.03
C GLY A 327 -7.88 5.32 11.99
N ILE A 328 -9.20 5.16 12.21
CA ILE A 328 -10.21 5.65 11.26
C ILE A 328 -10.34 7.18 11.32
N VAL A 329 -10.11 7.79 12.50
CA VAL A 329 -10.08 9.26 12.64
C VAL A 329 -8.87 9.84 11.89
N ALA A 330 -7.69 9.23 12.05
CA ALA A 330 -6.48 9.61 11.33
C ALA A 330 -6.69 9.55 9.80
N LYS A 331 -7.31 8.45 9.32
CA LYS A 331 -7.72 8.29 7.92
C LYS A 331 -8.66 9.38 7.44
N ALA A 332 -9.69 9.70 8.22
CA ALA A 332 -10.68 10.70 7.84
C ALA A 332 -10.03 12.08 7.66
N VAL A 333 -9.12 12.47 8.57
CA VAL A 333 -8.40 13.75 8.49
C VAL A 333 -7.49 13.81 7.27
N ALA A 334 -6.60 12.82 7.11
CA ALA A 334 -5.67 12.78 5.98
C ALA A 334 -6.42 12.73 4.63
N ASN A 335 -7.45 11.89 4.51
CA ASN A 335 -8.27 11.83 3.30
C ASN A 335 -8.93 13.18 3.01
N ALA A 336 -9.55 13.84 3.99
CA ALA A 336 -10.20 15.13 3.78
C ALA A 336 -9.21 16.22 3.31
N VAL A 337 -8.02 16.27 3.91
CA VAL A 337 -6.98 17.24 3.53
C VAL A 337 -6.50 16.99 2.10
N VAL A 338 -6.18 15.75 1.75
CA VAL A 338 -5.71 15.42 0.39
C VAL A 338 -6.84 15.59 -0.65
N ALA A 339 -8.04 15.11 -0.35
CA ALA A 339 -9.23 15.24 -1.20
C ALA A 339 -9.58 16.70 -1.48
N SER A 340 -9.36 17.61 -0.52
CA SER A 340 -9.59 19.05 -0.73
C SER A 340 -8.68 19.67 -1.80
N ILE A 341 -7.53 19.04 -2.11
CA ILE A 341 -6.59 19.46 -3.15
C ILE A 341 -6.91 18.78 -4.47
N VAL A 342 -7.04 17.44 -4.45
CA VAL A 342 -7.17 16.63 -5.67
C VAL A 342 -8.60 16.60 -6.22
N GLY A 343 -9.59 17.03 -5.43
CA GLY A 343 -11.00 17.10 -5.85
C GLY A 343 -11.74 15.77 -5.81
N ASP A 344 -11.16 14.73 -5.19
CA ASP A 344 -11.68 13.36 -5.22
C ASP A 344 -11.43 12.64 -3.88
N PRO A 345 -12.47 12.10 -3.21
CA PRO A 345 -12.31 11.37 -1.95
C PRO A 345 -11.89 9.90 -2.12
N MET A 346 -11.82 9.39 -3.34
CA MET A 346 -11.48 8.00 -3.66
C MET A 346 -9.95 7.80 -3.63
N ILE A 347 -9.41 7.89 -2.41
CA ILE A 347 -7.98 7.84 -2.06
C ILE A 347 -7.73 6.63 -1.16
N LEU A 348 -6.70 5.85 -1.46
CA LEU A 348 -6.25 4.76 -0.58
C LEU A 348 -5.63 5.34 0.68
N ALA A 349 -6.13 4.95 1.86
CA ALA A 349 -5.65 5.48 3.13
C ALA A 349 -5.39 4.37 4.14
N SER A 350 -4.11 4.16 4.45
CA SER A 350 -3.67 3.21 5.47
C SER A 350 -3.47 3.92 6.81
N ALA A 351 -3.79 3.26 7.91
CA ALA A 351 -3.49 3.77 9.25
C ALA A 351 -2.37 2.94 9.86
N GLY A 352 -1.30 3.62 10.28
CA GLY A 352 -0.12 3.00 10.86
C GLY A 352 1.03 3.98 10.83
N ASN A 353 1.77 4.05 11.93
CA ASN A 353 2.92 4.95 12.08
C ASN A 353 4.18 4.20 12.48
N GLU A 354 4.08 2.87 12.64
CA GLU A 354 5.15 2.00 13.06
C GLU A 354 6.26 1.98 11.99
N HIS A 355 7.29 2.80 12.19
CA HIS A 355 8.46 2.95 11.30
C HIS A 355 8.12 3.40 9.87
N GLN A 356 6.99 4.09 9.68
CA GLN A 356 6.50 4.56 8.38
C GLN A 356 6.52 6.10 8.34
N GLY A 357 7.69 6.66 8.07
CA GLY A 357 7.96 8.08 8.20
C GLY A 357 8.19 8.54 9.65
N ALA A 358 8.41 9.84 9.81
CA ALA A 358 8.52 10.46 11.13
C ALA A 358 7.17 10.42 11.87
N PRO A 359 7.15 10.36 13.22
CA PRO A 359 5.91 10.40 13.98
C PRO A 359 5.02 11.59 13.61
N GLY A 360 3.77 11.31 13.22
CA GLY A 360 2.79 12.33 12.83
C GLY A 360 2.79 12.70 11.34
N SER A 361 3.79 12.26 10.59
CA SER A 361 3.88 12.50 9.14
C SER A 361 2.99 11.56 8.33
N ASN A 362 2.72 11.94 7.09
CA ASN A 362 2.03 11.09 6.11
C ASN A 362 2.88 10.92 4.85
N LEU A 363 3.17 9.67 4.47
CA LEU A 363 3.61 9.38 3.11
C LEU A 363 2.45 9.67 2.15
N ILE A 364 2.74 10.39 1.07
CA ILE A 364 1.86 10.57 -0.07
C ILE A 364 2.53 9.94 -1.28
N ALA A 365 1.85 9.00 -1.93
CA ALA A 365 2.22 8.54 -3.25
C ALA A 365 1.10 8.84 -4.24
N VAL A 366 1.47 9.19 -5.47
CA VAL A 366 0.52 9.55 -6.51
C VAL A 366 0.93 8.93 -7.83
N ILE A 367 -0.05 8.36 -8.53
CA ILE A 367 0.08 7.93 -9.91
C ILE A 367 -0.61 8.98 -10.79
N VAL A 368 0.11 9.51 -11.78
CA VAL A 368 -0.42 10.47 -12.75
C VAL A 368 -0.34 9.92 -14.17
N SER A 369 -1.28 10.32 -15.01
CA SER A 369 -1.23 10.09 -16.46
C SER A 369 -0.36 11.14 -17.15
N GLU A 370 0.45 10.66 -18.10
CA GLU A 370 1.33 11.46 -18.97
C GLU A 370 0.64 11.87 -20.27
N ASP A 371 -0.33 11.08 -20.74
CA ASP A 371 -0.88 11.20 -22.10
C ASP A 371 -2.24 11.96 -22.15
N GLY A 372 -2.64 12.59 -21.04
CA GLY A 372 -3.89 13.35 -20.89
C GLY A 372 -4.84 12.76 -19.85
N THR A 373 -6.10 13.25 -19.82
CA THR A 373 -7.14 12.88 -18.84
C THR A 373 -7.36 11.36 -18.73
N VAL A 374 -7.47 10.88 -17.49
CA VAL A 374 -7.68 9.46 -17.10
C VAL A 374 -9.12 9.03 -17.28
#